data_AF-A0A0L7KVW7-F1
#
_entry.id   AF-A0A0L7KVW7-F1
#
_cell.length_a   1.000
_cell.length_b   1.000
_cell.length_c   1.000
_cell.angle_alpha   90.00
_cell.angle_beta   90.00
_cell.angle_gamma   90.00
#
_symmetry.space_group_name_H-M   'P 1'
#
loop_
_entity.id
_entity.type
_entity.pdbx_description
1 polymer ?
#
loop_
_entity_poly.entity_id
_entity_poly.type
_entity_poly.pdbx_seq_one_letter_code
_entity_poly.pdbx_strand_id
1 'polypeptide(L)'
;MFPIANLLKSEVRQLARREGLLNVAQKRDSTEAKKGLFIDIESGSVVGEHAGLHKWTVGQREPAELKENGVLYCDFRFQHTKPLTPCRVVSNSEGLTLILGNCLRAITEGQFGVLYKDGECLGSAKINKICHNL
;
A
#
# COMPACT_ATOMS: atom_id res chain seq x y z
N MET A 1 -12.17 -9.87 -1.03
CA MET A 1 -12.57 -9.86 0.39
C MET A 1 -11.31 -9.91 1.26
N PHE A 2 -11.24 -9.19 2.38
CA PHE A 2 -10.11 -9.20 3.32
C PHE A 2 -10.55 -9.74 4.69
N PRO A 3 -10.67 -11.07 4.88
CA PRO A 3 -11.41 -11.66 6.01
C PRO A 3 -10.76 -11.48 7.40
N ILE A 4 -9.52 -10.98 7.46
CA ILE A 4 -8.77 -10.74 8.71
C ILE A 4 -8.44 -9.25 8.95
N ALA A 5 -9.00 -8.33 8.17
CA ALA A 5 -8.64 -6.91 8.23
C ALA A 5 -8.87 -6.26 9.60
N ASN A 6 -9.93 -6.67 10.30
CA ASN A 6 -10.34 -6.10 11.60
C ASN A 6 -9.79 -6.89 12.81
N LEU A 7 -8.86 -7.83 12.59
CA LEU A 7 -8.27 -8.66 13.65
C LEU A 7 -6.81 -8.30 13.91
N LEU A 8 -6.44 -8.19 15.18
CA LEU A 8 -5.04 -8.09 15.57
C LEU A 8 -4.29 -9.38 15.21
N LYS A 9 -3.00 -9.25 14.90
CA LYS A 9 -2.14 -10.37 14.52
C LYS A 9 -2.00 -11.45 15.61
N SER A 10 -2.26 -11.09 16.86
CA SER A 10 -2.43 -12.00 18.00
C SER A 10 -3.70 -12.84 17.87
N GLU A 11 -4.84 -12.22 17.57
CA GLU A 11 -6.15 -12.86 17.43
C GLU A 11 -6.19 -13.81 16.23
N VAL A 12 -5.62 -13.40 15.09
CA VAL A 12 -5.47 -14.28 13.91
C VAL A 12 -4.66 -15.55 14.26
N ARG A 13 -3.61 -15.42 15.08
CA ARG A 13 -2.83 -16.58 15.57
C ARG A 13 -3.56 -17.40 16.64
N GLN A 14 -4.48 -16.82 17.42
CA GLN A 14 -5.34 -17.56 18.34
C GLN A 14 -6.41 -18.35 17.58
N LEU A 15 -7.07 -17.73 16.59
CA LEU A 15 -8.02 -18.39 15.70
C LEU A 15 -7.37 -19.59 15.01
N ALA A 16 -6.18 -19.40 14.41
CA ALA A 16 -5.43 -20.50 13.79
C ALA A 16 -5.02 -21.63 14.76
N ARG A 17 -4.96 -21.38 16.08
CA ARG A 17 -4.78 -22.47 17.08
C ARG A 17 -6.07 -23.20 17.38
N ARG A 18 -7.19 -22.49 17.48
CA ARG A 18 -8.52 -23.05 17.72
C ARG A 18 -8.93 -24.00 16.60
N GLU A 19 -8.72 -23.60 15.35
CA GLU A 19 -9.04 -24.40 14.16
C GLU A 19 -7.97 -25.47 13.84
N GLY A 20 -7.10 -25.83 14.79
CA GLY A 20 -6.08 -26.89 14.63
C GLY A 20 -4.91 -26.57 13.68
N LEU A 21 -4.85 -25.37 13.07
CA LEU A 21 -3.82 -24.93 12.12
C LEU A 21 -2.48 -24.58 12.79
N LEU A 22 -1.99 -25.42 13.72
CA LEU A 22 -0.80 -25.20 14.54
C LEU A 22 0.45 -24.90 13.69
N ASN A 23 0.62 -25.60 12.57
CA ASN A 23 1.70 -25.42 11.59
C ASN A 23 1.73 -24.02 10.94
N VAL A 24 0.61 -23.29 10.97
CA VAL A 24 0.50 -21.89 10.52
C VAL A 24 0.60 -20.95 11.71
N ALA A 25 -0.08 -21.26 12.82
CA ALA A 25 -0.16 -20.40 14.01
C ALA A 25 1.18 -20.17 14.73
N GLN A 26 2.15 -21.09 14.57
CA GLN A 26 3.52 -20.96 15.10
C GLN A 26 4.52 -20.44 14.05
N LYS A 27 4.12 -20.35 12.78
CA LYS A 27 5.02 -19.98 11.67
C LYS A 27 5.44 -18.52 11.78
N ARG A 28 6.74 -18.26 11.58
CA ARG A 28 7.23 -16.88 11.39
C ARG A 28 6.65 -16.32 10.09
N ASP A 29 6.28 -15.05 10.12
CA ASP A 29 5.74 -14.38 8.93
C ASP A 29 6.80 -14.31 7.83
N SER A 30 6.39 -14.35 6.57
CA SER A 30 7.35 -14.31 5.45
C SER A 30 7.88 -12.89 5.25
N THR A 31 9.19 -12.71 5.39
CA THR A 31 9.92 -11.46 5.13
C THR A 31 10.14 -11.19 3.63
N GLU A 32 9.90 -12.17 2.77
CA GLU A 32 10.31 -12.17 1.37
C GLU A 32 9.16 -12.34 0.37
N ALA A 33 9.37 -11.80 -0.82
CA ALA A 33 8.47 -11.89 -1.97
C ALA A 33 8.37 -13.32 -2.50
N LYS A 34 7.20 -13.96 -2.37
CA LYS A 34 6.93 -15.28 -2.97
C LYS A 34 6.20 -15.14 -4.29
N LYS A 35 6.73 -15.81 -5.33
CA LYS A 35 6.01 -16.02 -6.59
C LYS A 35 4.75 -16.86 -6.34
N GLY A 36 3.79 -16.76 -7.25
CA GLY A 36 2.51 -17.47 -7.17
C GLY A 36 1.69 -17.22 -8.43
N LEU A 37 0.53 -17.89 -8.52
CA LEU A 37 -0.35 -17.84 -9.67
C LEU A 37 -1.52 -16.89 -9.42
N PHE A 38 -1.97 -16.21 -10.48
CA PHE A 38 -3.32 -15.68 -10.53
C PHE A 38 -4.26 -16.80 -10.96
N ILE A 39 -5.33 -16.97 -10.19
CA ILE A 39 -6.36 -17.99 -10.42
C ILE A 39 -7.70 -17.27 -10.52
N ASP A 40 -8.44 -17.55 -11.58
CA ASP A 40 -9.81 -17.08 -11.74
C ASP A 40 -10.74 -17.80 -10.74
N ILE A 41 -11.64 -17.05 -10.11
CA ILE A 41 -12.45 -17.53 -8.98
C ILE A 41 -13.63 -18.38 -9.45
N GLU A 42 -14.16 -18.12 -10.65
CA GLU A 42 -15.36 -18.80 -11.17
C GLU A 42 -15.01 -20.11 -11.90
N SER A 43 -13.92 -20.14 -12.67
CA SER A 43 -13.46 -21.33 -13.41
C SER A 43 -12.35 -22.13 -12.73
N GLY A 44 -11.66 -21.56 -11.73
CA GLY A 44 -10.44 -22.14 -11.15
C GLY A 44 -9.22 -22.13 -12.08
N SER A 45 -9.31 -21.47 -13.24
CA SER A 45 -8.25 -21.46 -14.26
C SER A 45 -7.07 -20.58 -13.86
N VAL A 46 -5.84 -20.98 -14.21
CA VAL A 46 -4.66 -20.13 -14.05
C VAL A 46 -4.66 -19.05 -15.14
N VAL A 47 -4.74 -17.78 -14.73
CA VAL A 47 -4.78 -16.62 -15.64
C VAL A 47 -3.47 -15.82 -15.68
N GLY A 48 -2.43 -16.25 -14.95
CA GLY A 48 -1.08 -15.69 -15.04
C GLY A 48 -0.19 -16.00 -13.83
N GLU A 49 1.02 -15.44 -13.82
CA GLU A 49 1.94 -15.50 -12.68
C GLU A 49 2.18 -14.11 -12.06
N HIS A 50 2.46 -14.07 -10.76
CA HIS A 50 2.85 -12.85 -10.05
C HIS A 50 4.24 -12.96 -9.39
N ALA A 51 5.01 -11.87 -9.45
CA ALA A 51 6.28 -11.72 -8.73
C ALA A 51 6.12 -11.33 -7.23
N GLY A 52 4.91 -11.52 -6.67
CA GLY A 52 4.56 -11.25 -5.27
C GLY A 52 3.24 -10.49 -5.13
N LEU A 53 2.34 -10.97 -4.27
CA LEU A 53 1.00 -10.39 -4.07
C LEU A 53 1.03 -8.89 -3.70
N HIS A 54 2.01 -8.46 -2.90
CA HIS A 54 2.21 -7.06 -2.48
C HIS A 54 2.48 -6.06 -3.62
N LYS A 55 2.68 -6.53 -4.86
CA LYS A 55 2.88 -5.69 -6.05
C LYS A 55 1.57 -5.30 -6.74
N TRP A 56 0.44 -5.80 -6.24
CA TRP A 56 -0.88 -5.66 -6.86
C TRP A 56 -1.88 -5.11 -5.85
N THR A 57 -2.80 -4.28 -6.34
CA THR A 57 -3.94 -3.75 -5.56
C THR A 57 -5.19 -3.81 -6.44
N VAL A 58 -6.36 -3.97 -5.81
CA VAL A 58 -7.63 -4.14 -6.52
C VAL A 58 -8.37 -2.81 -6.56
N GLY A 59 -8.91 -2.45 -7.74
CA GLY A 59 -9.95 -1.40 -7.83
C GLY A 59 -9.47 0.05 -7.63
N GLN A 60 -8.21 0.38 -7.93
CA GLN A 60 -7.76 1.78 -7.86
C GLN A 60 -8.60 2.69 -8.75
N ARG A 61 -9.12 3.77 -8.16
CA ARG A 61 -9.79 4.88 -8.85
C ARG A 61 -9.22 6.18 -8.29
N GLU A 62 -8.74 7.05 -9.17
CA GLU A 62 -8.19 8.35 -8.79
C GLU A 62 -9.23 9.21 -8.04
N PRO A 63 -8.88 9.81 -6.88
CA PRO A 63 -9.75 10.66 -6.07
C PRO A 63 -10.39 11.82 -6.86
N ALA A 64 -11.66 12.13 -6.55
CA ALA A 64 -12.39 13.22 -7.19
C ALA A 64 -11.72 14.59 -7.00
N GLU A 65 -11.16 14.84 -5.82
CA GLU A 65 -10.47 16.10 -5.46
C GLU A 65 -9.32 16.47 -6.43
N LEU A 66 -8.55 15.46 -6.90
CA LEU A 66 -7.48 15.66 -7.90
C LEU A 66 -8.02 15.99 -9.30
N LYS A 67 -9.25 15.58 -9.62
CA LYS A 67 -9.91 15.82 -10.92
C LYS A 67 -10.63 17.15 -10.97
N GLU A 68 -11.26 17.53 -9.86
CA GLU A 68 -12.07 18.74 -9.75
C GLU A 68 -11.20 19.98 -9.49
N ASN A 69 -10.23 19.86 -8.57
CA ASN A 69 -9.47 21.00 -8.05
C ASN A 69 -7.95 20.89 -8.30
N GLY A 70 -7.47 19.76 -8.85
CA GLY A 70 -6.04 19.50 -9.04
C GLY A 70 -5.24 19.34 -7.74
N VAL A 71 -5.89 19.35 -6.56
CA VAL A 71 -5.26 19.40 -5.25
C VAL A 71 -5.94 18.44 -4.28
N LEU A 72 -5.14 17.68 -3.53
CA LEU A 72 -5.58 16.73 -2.51
C LEU A 72 -4.75 16.92 -1.23
N TYR A 73 -5.41 17.05 -0.09
CA TYR A 73 -4.78 17.04 1.23
C TYR A 73 -4.92 15.64 1.84
N CYS A 74 -3.79 15.05 2.23
CA CYS A 74 -3.72 13.63 2.62
C CYS A 74 -2.44 13.35 3.44
N ASP A 75 -2.27 12.10 3.86
CA ASP A 75 -1.07 11.59 4.54
C ASP A 75 -0.17 10.79 3.58
N PHE A 76 1.13 10.98 3.71
CA PHE A 76 2.17 10.30 2.94
C PHE A 76 2.99 9.32 3.79
N ARG A 77 3.38 8.19 3.19
CA ARG A 77 4.32 7.23 3.80
C ARG A 77 5.19 6.52 2.76
N PHE A 78 6.51 6.67 2.85
CA PHE A 78 7.48 5.97 1.99
C PHE A 78 8.16 4.75 2.67
N GLN A 79 8.03 4.62 3.99
CA GLN A 79 8.62 3.51 4.77
C GLN A 79 7.60 2.95 5.77
N HIS A 80 7.35 1.64 5.73
CA HIS A 80 6.38 0.94 6.60
C HIS A 80 6.97 0.31 7.97
N THR A 81 7.61 1.47 8.46
CA THR A 81 8.64 1.78 9.51
C THR A 81 8.53 3.20 10.08
N LYS A 82 8.03 4.17 9.31
CA LYS A 82 7.87 5.59 9.71
C LYS A 82 6.41 5.91 10.02
N PRO A 83 6.10 6.99 10.77
CA PRO A 83 4.73 7.48 10.90
C PRO A 83 4.16 7.93 9.55
N LEU A 84 2.86 8.24 9.52
CA LEU A 84 2.28 9.05 8.45
C LEU A 84 2.85 10.48 8.51
N THR A 85 2.78 11.21 7.41
CA THR A 85 3.27 12.59 7.30
C THR A 85 2.28 13.39 6.46
N PRO A 86 1.64 14.44 7.01
CA PRO A 86 0.71 15.28 6.27
C PRO A 86 1.36 15.87 5.02
N CYS A 87 0.64 15.86 3.91
CA CYS A 87 1.10 16.41 2.64
C CYS A 87 -0.03 17.02 1.82
N ARG A 88 0.37 17.82 0.83
CA ARG A 88 -0.49 18.29 -0.26
C ARG A 88 0.01 17.69 -1.57
N VAL A 89 -0.83 16.92 -2.23
CA VAL A 89 -0.63 16.46 -3.61
C VAL A 89 -1.19 17.54 -4.54
N VAL A 90 -0.43 17.87 -5.58
CA VAL A 90 -0.84 18.77 -6.67
C VAL A 90 -0.66 18.05 -8.00
N SER A 91 -1.72 17.99 -8.80
CA SER A 91 -1.69 17.46 -10.16
C SER A 91 -1.21 18.53 -11.15
N ASN A 92 -0.33 18.16 -12.06
CA ASN A 92 0.22 19.04 -13.11
C ASN A 92 0.49 18.25 -14.40
N SER A 93 0.98 18.93 -15.44
CA SER A 93 1.27 18.34 -16.76
C SER A 93 2.36 17.27 -16.78
N GLU A 94 3.18 17.16 -15.73
CA GLU A 94 4.24 16.15 -15.57
C GLU A 94 3.83 15.01 -14.61
N GLY A 95 2.67 15.12 -13.95
CA GLY A 95 2.13 14.12 -13.01
C GLY A 95 1.76 14.71 -11.66
N LEU A 96 2.05 13.98 -10.57
CA LEU A 96 1.72 14.38 -9.20
C LEU A 96 2.95 14.92 -8.45
N THR A 97 2.87 16.15 -7.97
CA THR A 97 3.86 16.77 -7.08
C THR A 97 3.40 16.68 -5.63
N LEU A 98 4.25 16.16 -4.74
CA LEU A 98 3.95 16.00 -3.31
C LEU A 98 4.73 17.03 -2.49
N ILE A 99 4.01 17.89 -1.76
CA ILE A 99 4.57 18.87 -0.84
C ILE A 99 4.32 18.37 0.58
N LEU A 100 5.39 18.02 1.31
CA LEU A 100 5.30 17.47 2.66
C LEU A 100 5.24 18.58 3.71
N GLY A 101 4.35 18.44 4.72
CA GLY A 101 4.25 19.38 5.83
C GLY A 101 5.44 19.36 6.80
N ASN A 102 6.27 18.32 6.73
CA ASN A 102 7.54 18.22 7.46
C ASN A 102 8.62 17.51 6.64
N CYS A 103 9.87 17.98 6.72
CA CYS A 103 11.00 17.38 6.01
C CYS A 103 11.26 15.93 6.47
N LEU A 104 11.27 14.99 5.52
CA LEU A 104 11.63 13.59 5.78
C LEU A 104 13.06 13.30 5.31
N ARG A 105 13.86 12.66 6.18
CA ARG A 105 15.20 12.18 5.82
C ARG A 105 15.13 10.89 5.01
N ALA A 106 16.05 10.76 4.05
CA ALA A 106 16.29 9.54 3.27
C ALA A 106 15.09 9.04 2.45
N ILE A 107 14.22 9.94 1.98
CA ILE A 107 13.43 9.69 0.77
C ILE A 107 14.44 9.31 -0.33
N THR A 108 14.14 8.27 -1.12
CA THR A 108 15.03 7.83 -2.21
C THR A 108 14.23 7.67 -3.51
N GLU A 109 14.76 8.19 -4.62
CA GLU A 109 14.17 7.98 -5.94
C GLU A 109 14.13 6.48 -6.28
N GLY A 110 13.09 6.06 -6.99
CA GLY A 110 12.82 4.65 -7.27
C GLY A 110 12.06 3.89 -6.17
N GLN A 111 11.97 4.41 -4.94
CA GLN A 111 11.05 3.88 -3.92
C GLN A 111 9.60 4.24 -4.24
N PHE A 112 8.65 3.57 -3.58
CA PHE A 112 7.22 3.86 -3.68
C PHE A 112 6.75 4.63 -2.46
N GLY A 113 6.05 5.74 -2.68
CA GLY A 113 5.26 6.42 -1.66
C GLY A 113 3.82 5.92 -1.68
N VAL A 114 3.21 5.76 -0.51
CA VAL A 114 1.80 5.40 -0.32
C VAL A 114 1.06 6.63 0.22
N LEU A 115 -0.15 6.87 -0.30
CA LEU A 115 -1.03 7.96 0.11
C LEU A 115 -2.24 7.41 0.89
N TYR A 116 -2.61 8.11 1.95
CA TYR A 116 -3.73 7.77 2.84
C TYR A 116 -4.60 8.99 3.10
N LYS A 117 -5.91 8.80 3.26
CA LYS A 117 -6.83 9.85 3.72
C LYS A 117 -7.92 9.23 4.56
N ASP A 118 -8.25 9.83 5.70
CA ASP A 118 -9.32 9.40 6.61
C ASP A 118 -9.25 7.90 7.02
N GLY A 119 -8.04 7.33 7.02
CA GLY A 119 -7.75 5.91 7.29
C GLY A 119 -7.75 5.00 6.05
N GLU A 120 -8.28 5.44 4.92
CA GLU A 120 -8.25 4.71 3.65
C GLU A 120 -6.88 4.85 2.95
N CYS A 121 -6.48 3.81 2.22
CA CYS A 121 -5.28 3.79 1.39
C CYS A 121 -5.64 4.17 -0.06
N LEU A 122 -5.39 5.42 -0.45
CA LEU A 122 -5.75 5.97 -1.76
C LEU A 122 -4.95 5.33 -2.93
N GLY A 123 -3.75 4.82 -2.64
CA GLY A 123 -2.88 4.19 -3.65
C GLY A 123 -1.40 4.43 -3.38
N SER A 124 -0.56 4.06 -4.34
CA SER A 124 0.88 4.29 -4.27
C SER A 124 1.48 4.67 -5.61
N ALA A 125 2.55 5.47 -5.57
CA ALA A 125 3.25 5.97 -6.75
C ALA A 125 4.77 5.86 -6.57
N LYS A 126 5.50 5.67 -7.67
CA LYS A 126 6.96 5.67 -7.68
C LYS A 126 7.49 7.10 -7.52
N ILE A 127 8.43 7.30 -6.61
CA ILE A 127 9.11 8.57 -6.40
C ILE A 127 10.12 8.74 -7.53
N ASN A 128 9.82 9.59 -8.51
CA ASN A 128 10.65 9.79 -9.69
C ASN A 128 11.70 10.90 -9.53
N LYS A 129 11.45 11.89 -8.66
CA LYS A 129 12.33 13.04 -8.42
C LYS A 129 12.16 13.55 -6.99
N ILE A 130 13.25 14.00 -6.36
CA ILE A 130 13.21 14.66 -5.05
C ILE A 130 13.65 16.12 -5.20
N CYS A 131 12.81 17.06 -4.75
CA CYS A 131 13.16 18.47 -4.65
C CYS A 131 13.49 18.81 -3.20
N HIS A 132 14.68 19.36 -2.96
CA HIS A 132 15.04 19.99 -1.70
C HIS A 132 14.93 21.50 -1.86
N ASN A 133 14.08 22.11 -1.04
CA ASN A 133 13.61 23.51 -1.09
C ASN A 133 12.56 23.77 -2.20
N LEU A 134 11.42 24.30 -1.74
CA LEU A 134 10.38 25.05 -2.46
C LEU A 134 10.00 26.23 -1.56
#